data_AF-A0A2W5RCA2-F1
#
_entry.id   AF-A0A2W5RCA2-F1
#
_cell.length_a   1.000
_cell.length_b   1.000
_cell.length_c   1.000
_cell.angle_alpha   90.00
_cell.angle_beta   90.00
_cell.angle_gamma   90.00
#
_symmetry.space_group_name_H-M   'P 1'
#
loop_
_entity.id
_entity.type
_entity.pdbx_description
1 polymer ?
#
loop_
_entity_poly.entity_id
_entity_poly.type
_entity_poly.pdbx_seq_one_letter_code
_entity_poly.pdbx_strand_id
1 'polypeptide(L)'
;MSFLKKLWGSQKQKTPANENAYTAFWQWFQQHQQHFHHIVDQGSKTEIERDFFDRLTPELEKVHSGIFFLTGMLTPQTAELILTPDGIIPNIVFVEELIAAAPEIAGWKFTALKPESDIHQVGINMH
;
A
#
# COMPACT_ATOMS: atom_id res chain seq x y z
N MET A 1 -34.39 15.57 -22.93
CA MET A 1 -33.09 15.48 -22.26
C MET A 1 -33.26 14.91 -20.85
N SER A 2 -33.23 13.58 -20.69
CA SER A 2 -33.49 12.91 -19.41
C SER A 2 -32.63 11.64 -19.26
N PHE A 3 -31.35 11.73 -19.61
CA PHE A 3 -30.42 10.61 -19.50
C PHE A 3 -29.59 10.65 -18.20
N LEU A 4 -29.42 11.81 -17.57
CA LEU A 4 -28.56 11.96 -16.39
C LEU A 4 -29.25 11.67 -15.04
N LYS A 5 -30.59 11.64 -14.97
CA LYS A 5 -31.32 11.37 -13.71
C LYS A 5 -31.30 9.90 -13.27
N LYS A 6 -30.87 8.96 -14.13
CA LYS A 6 -30.86 7.52 -13.83
C LYS A 6 -29.56 7.01 -13.19
N LEU A 7 -28.51 7.82 -13.17
CA LEU A 7 -27.20 7.45 -12.62
C LEU A 7 -27.01 7.84 -11.14
N TRP A 8 -27.87 8.71 -10.60
CA TRP A 8 -27.86 9.09 -9.19
C TRP A 8 -29.05 8.47 -8.45
N GLY A 9 -29.05 7.13 -8.39
CA GLY A 9 -29.86 6.37 -7.46
C GLY A 9 -29.13 6.22 -6.13
N SER A 10 -29.66 6.85 -5.07
CA SER A 10 -29.38 6.63 -3.64
C SER A 10 -27.90 6.56 -3.21
N GLN A 11 -27.40 7.65 -2.62
CA GLN A 11 -26.25 7.61 -1.70
C GLN A 11 -26.62 6.77 -0.46
N LYS A 12 -26.53 5.45 -0.59
CA LYS A 12 -26.08 4.62 0.54
C LYS A 12 -24.57 4.81 0.55
N GLN A 13 -23.99 5.21 1.68
CA GLN A 13 -22.55 5.10 1.89
C GLN A 13 -22.16 3.68 1.45
N LYS A 14 -21.43 3.59 0.34
CA LYS A 14 -20.86 2.33 -0.12
C LYS A 14 -19.73 2.05 0.85
N THR A 15 -20.04 1.33 1.92
CA THR A 15 -19.02 0.62 2.66
C THR A 15 -18.24 -0.21 1.64
N PRO A 16 -16.91 -0.04 1.52
CA PRO A 16 -16.14 -0.85 0.59
C PRO A 16 -16.36 -2.32 0.96
N ALA A 17 -16.46 -3.19 -0.05
CA ALA A 17 -16.80 -4.61 0.15
C ALA A 17 -15.86 -5.32 1.15
N ASN A 18 -14.68 -4.74 1.42
CA ASN A 18 -13.61 -5.27 2.24
C ASN A 18 -13.24 -4.39 3.47
N GLU A 19 -14.12 -3.50 3.96
CA GLU A 19 -13.80 -2.57 5.07
C GLU A 19 -13.20 -3.27 6.31
N ASN A 20 -13.73 -4.44 6.68
CA ASN A 20 -13.22 -5.25 7.79
C ASN A 20 -11.81 -5.78 7.54
N ALA A 21 -11.50 -6.19 6.30
CA ALA A 21 -10.17 -6.69 5.93
C ALA A 21 -9.13 -5.57 5.91
N TYR A 22 -9.50 -4.38 5.41
CA TYR A 22 -8.62 -3.20 5.44
C TYR A 22 -8.30 -2.77 6.86
N THR A 23 -9.33 -2.71 7.72
CA THR A 23 -9.14 -2.37 9.13
C THR A 23 -8.21 -3.37 9.83
N ALA A 24 -8.42 -4.67 9.60
CA ALA A 24 -7.57 -5.71 10.18
C ALA A 24 -6.12 -5.61 9.70
N PHE A 25 -5.89 -5.38 8.40
CA PHE A 25 -4.56 -5.18 7.85
C PHE A 25 -3.84 -3.99 8.48
N TRP A 26 -4.49 -2.83 8.57
CA TRP A 26 -3.85 -1.63 9.12
C TRP A 26 -3.61 -1.71 10.62
N GLN A 27 -4.51 -2.34 11.38
CA GLN A 27 -4.29 -2.63 12.80
C GLN A 27 -3.07 -3.53 12.98
N TRP A 28 -2.94 -4.58 12.17
CA TRP A 28 -1.78 -5.45 12.19
C TRP A 28 -0.51 -4.70 11.79
N PHE A 29 -0.55 -3.88 10.72
CA PHE A 29 0.61 -3.10 10.28
C PHE A 29 1.08 -2.14 11.38
N GLN A 30 0.14 -1.44 12.02
CA GLN A 30 0.44 -0.50 13.10
C GLN A 30 1.11 -1.18 14.31
N GLN A 31 0.78 -2.44 14.61
CA GLN A 31 1.45 -3.21 15.67
C GLN A 31 2.92 -3.54 15.34
N HIS A 32 3.27 -3.62 14.05
CA HIS A 32 4.61 -4.01 13.58
C HIS A 32 5.43 -2.82 13.05
N GLN A 33 4.81 -1.64 12.92
CA GLN A 33 5.35 -0.50 12.19
C GLN A 33 6.76 -0.06 12.65
N GLN A 34 7.06 -0.13 13.94
CA GLN A 34 8.38 0.29 14.46
C GLN A 34 9.48 -0.67 14.00
N HIS A 35 9.20 -1.97 14.04
CA HIS A 35 10.14 -2.98 13.56
C HIS A 35 10.32 -2.88 12.05
N PHE A 36 9.23 -2.73 11.31
CA PHE A 36 9.27 -2.51 9.87
C PHE A 36 10.07 -1.27 9.50
N HIS A 37 9.92 -0.16 10.24
CA HIS A 37 10.63 1.08 9.96
C HIS A 37 12.13 0.87 10.13
N HIS A 38 12.53 0.22 11.23
CA HIS A 38 13.91 -0.14 11.48
C HIS A 38 14.51 -1.06 10.39
N ILE A 39 13.76 -2.08 9.97
CA ILE A 39 14.21 -3.01 8.91
C ILE A 39 14.35 -2.30 7.57
N VAL A 40 13.43 -1.39 7.22
CA VAL A 40 13.51 -0.62 5.96
C VAL A 40 14.67 0.39 5.97
N ASP A 41 14.97 0.99 7.12
CA ASP A 41 16.03 1.99 7.25
C ASP A 41 17.44 1.37 7.33
N GLN A 42 17.60 0.30 8.10
CA GLN A 42 18.92 -0.24 8.47
C GLN A 42 19.14 -1.70 8.08
N GLY A 43 18.10 -2.40 7.61
CA GLY A 43 18.16 -3.83 7.32
C GLY A 43 19.00 -4.14 6.08
N SER A 44 19.74 -5.26 6.15
CA SER A 44 20.31 -5.87 4.95
C SER A 44 19.22 -6.38 4.01
N LYS A 45 19.56 -6.66 2.75
CA LYS A 45 18.62 -7.23 1.78
C LYS A 45 17.94 -8.50 2.30
N THR A 46 18.68 -9.41 2.92
CA THR A 46 18.14 -10.65 3.48
C THR A 46 17.18 -10.39 4.65
N GLU A 47 17.45 -9.38 5.48
CA GLU A 47 16.56 -9.00 6.58
C GLU A 47 15.29 -8.31 6.06
N ILE A 48 15.39 -7.47 5.02
CA ILE A 48 14.21 -6.88 4.38
C ILE A 48 13.31 -7.97 3.78
N GLU A 49 13.89 -8.94 3.07
CA GLU A 49 13.13 -10.08 2.52
C GLU A 49 12.42 -10.86 3.64
N ARG A 50 13.17 -11.29 4.66
CA ARG A 50 12.64 -12.14 5.74
C ARG A 50 11.69 -11.41 6.70
N ASP A 51 12.07 -10.23 7.16
CA ASP A 51 11.41 -9.55 8.28
C ASP A 51 10.39 -8.50 7.82
N PHE A 52 10.42 -8.11 6.55
CA PHE A 52 9.38 -7.26 5.94
C PHE A 52 8.58 -8.01 4.88
N PHE A 53 9.22 -8.54 3.83
CA PHE A 53 8.48 -9.03 2.65
C PHE A 53 7.68 -10.29 2.97
N ASP A 54 8.31 -11.27 3.62
CA ASP A 54 7.67 -12.53 4.03
C ASP A 54 6.59 -12.30 5.09
N ARG A 55 6.66 -11.20 5.84
CA ARG A 55 5.67 -10.81 6.85
C ARG A 55 4.49 -10.07 6.25
N LEU A 56 4.73 -9.13 5.33
CA LEU A 56 3.71 -8.29 4.72
C LEU A 56 2.86 -9.04 3.69
N THR A 57 3.50 -9.86 2.87
CA THR A 57 2.84 -10.60 1.77
C THR A 57 1.60 -11.39 2.22
N PRO A 58 1.66 -12.28 3.22
CA PRO A 58 0.48 -13.06 3.62
C PRO A 58 -0.65 -12.21 4.21
N GLU A 59 -0.34 -11.02 4.75
CA GLU A 59 -1.38 -10.12 5.27
C GLU A 59 -2.06 -9.32 4.15
N LEU A 60 -1.31 -8.91 3.13
CA LEU A 60 -1.88 -8.32 1.92
C LEU A 60 -2.74 -9.34 1.14
N GLU A 61 -2.32 -10.60 1.07
CA GLU A 61 -3.09 -11.66 0.40
C GLU A 61 -4.46 -11.91 1.06
N LYS A 62 -4.58 -11.72 2.38
CA LYS A 62 -5.88 -11.78 3.09
C LYS A 62 -6.82 -10.65 2.69
N VAL A 63 -6.27 -9.52 2.23
CA VAL A 63 -7.04 -8.36 1.78
C VAL A 63 -7.53 -8.59 0.35
N HIS A 64 -6.61 -8.84 -0.58
CA HIS A 64 -6.91 -9.13 -1.98
C HIS A 64 -5.67 -9.70 -2.68
N SER A 65 -5.84 -10.78 -3.46
CA SER A 65 -4.74 -11.32 -4.26
C SER A 65 -4.35 -10.38 -5.40
N GLY A 66 -3.05 -10.21 -5.65
CA GLY A 66 -2.56 -9.30 -6.70
C GLY A 66 -2.50 -7.83 -6.29
N ILE A 67 -2.34 -7.56 -4.99
CA ILE A 67 -1.72 -6.34 -4.50
C ILE A 67 -0.23 -6.63 -4.28
N PHE A 68 0.62 -5.89 -4.97
CA PHE A 68 2.07 -5.93 -4.84
C PHE A 68 2.55 -4.66 -4.13
N PHE A 69 3.83 -4.63 -3.75
CA PHE A 69 4.35 -3.50 -2.99
C PHE A 69 5.82 -3.19 -3.28
N LEU A 70 6.19 -1.96 -2.96
CA LEU A 70 7.57 -1.48 -2.86
C LEU A 70 7.71 -0.78 -1.51
N THR A 71 8.91 -0.84 -0.94
CA THR A 71 9.23 -0.13 0.30
C THR A 71 10.62 0.47 0.25
N GLY A 72 10.84 1.53 1.00
CA GLY A 72 12.13 2.21 1.11
C GLY A 72 12.04 3.47 1.95
N MET A 73 13.20 4.05 2.27
CA MET A 73 13.25 5.35 2.95
C MET A 73 12.98 6.48 1.94
N LEU A 74 11.89 7.21 2.13
CA LEU A 74 11.57 8.41 1.36
C LEU A 74 12.38 9.61 1.84
N THR A 75 12.57 9.71 3.16
CA THR A 75 13.44 10.68 3.82
C THR A 75 14.21 9.97 4.93
N PRO A 76 15.23 10.60 5.56
CA PRO A 76 15.95 9.99 6.67
C PRO A 76 15.08 9.67 7.91
N GLN A 77 13.83 10.13 7.97
CA GLN A 77 12.90 9.83 9.08
C GLN A 77 11.62 9.14 8.62
N THR A 78 11.36 9.04 7.32
CA THR A 78 10.09 8.57 6.79
C THR A 78 10.31 7.42 5.81
N ALA A 79 9.83 6.23 6.19
CA ALA A 79 9.69 5.10 5.28
C ALA A 79 8.42 5.28 4.44
N GLU A 80 8.43 4.76 3.21
CA GLU A 80 7.27 4.73 2.34
C GLU A 80 6.94 3.29 1.97
N LEU A 81 5.67 2.93 2.09
CA LEU A 81 5.10 1.71 1.53
C LEU A 81 4.19 2.10 0.37
N ILE A 82 4.58 1.67 -0.83
CA ILE A 82 3.81 1.86 -2.05
C ILE A 82 3.08 0.56 -2.36
N LEU A 83 1.76 0.60 -2.50
CA LEU A 83 0.96 -0.55 -2.94
C LEU A 83 0.58 -0.37 -4.41
N THR A 84 0.72 -1.43 -5.22
CA THR A 84 0.51 -1.38 -6.66
C THR A 84 -0.22 -2.63 -7.17
N PRO A 85 -1.12 -2.52 -8.14
CA PRO A 85 -1.74 -3.67 -8.79
C PRO A 85 -0.89 -4.29 -9.90
N ASP A 86 0.33 -3.76 -10.12
CA ASP A 86 1.27 -4.20 -11.16
C ASP A 86 0.65 -4.30 -12.56
N GLY A 87 -0.12 -3.26 -12.94
CA GLY A 87 -0.79 -3.16 -14.24
C GLY A 87 -2.11 -3.93 -14.36
N ILE A 88 -2.52 -4.68 -13.34
CA ILE A 88 -3.82 -5.37 -13.32
C ILE A 88 -4.94 -4.35 -13.01
N ILE A 89 -5.50 -3.75 -14.07
CA ILE A 89 -6.51 -2.66 -13.98
C ILE A 89 -7.66 -2.96 -12.99
N PRO A 90 -8.28 -4.16 -12.97
CA PRO A 90 -9.33 -4.45 -12.01
C PRO A 90 -8.92 -4.31 -10.54
N ASN A 91 -7.63 -4.44 -10.23
CA ASN A 91 -7.12 -4.38 -8.86
C ASN A 91 -6.84 -2.95 -8.37
N ILE A 92 -6.90 -1.94 -9.24
CA ILE A 92 -6.66 -0.53 -8.88
C ILE A 92 -7.58 -0.08 -7.74
N VAL A 93 -8.88 -0.40 -7.83
CA VAL A 93 -9.87 0.01 -6.82
C VAL A 93 -9.52 -0.54 -5.43
N PHE A 94 -9.04 -1.77 -5.33
CA PHE A 94 -8.70 -2.36 -4.04
C PHE A 94 -7.44 -1.75 -3.42
N VAL A 95 -6.47 -1.34 -4.25
CA VAL A 95 -5.27 -0.62 -3.80
C VAL A 95 -5.64 0.77 -3.29
N GLU A 96 -6.46 1.51 -4.05
CA GLU A 96 -6.93 2.83 -3.65
C GLU A 96 -7.78 2.79 -2.37
N GLU A 97 -8.72 1.85 -2.28
CA GLU A 97 -9.54 1.69 -1.08
C GLU A 97 -8.73 1.27 0.16
N LEU A 98 -7.74 0.37 -0.02
CA LEU A 98 -6.85 -0.04 1.07
C LEU A 98 -6.03 1.14 1.59
N ILE A 99 -5.40 1.92 0.70
CA ILE A 99 -4.61 3.10 1.10
C ILE A 99 -5.50 4.20 1.70
N ALA A 100 -6.70 4.41 1.17
CA ALA A 100 -7.65 5.38 1.73
C ALA A 100 -8.10 5.03 3.16
N ALA A 101 -8.06 3.74 3.53
CA ALA A 101 -8.36 3.26 4.87
C ALA A 101 -7.15 3.32 5.83
N ALA A 102 -5.97 3.74 5.36
CA ALA A 102 -4.76 3.77 6.18
C ALA A 102 -4.88 4.79 7.32
N PRO A 103 -4.57 4.42 8.58
CA PRO A 103 -4.44 5.38 9.65
C PRO A 103 -3.15 6.20 9.47
N GLU A 104 -3.10 7.38 10.11
CA GLU A 104 -1.84 8.11 10.23
C GLU A 104 -0.87 7.33 11.15
N ILE A 105 0.28 6.95 10.61
CA ILE A 105 1.35 6.28 11.35
C ILE A 105 2.61 7.13 11.23
N ALA A 106 3.06 7.69 12.36
CA ALA A 106 4.25 8.53 12.39
C ALA A 106 5.47 7.76 11.84
N GLY A 107 6.24 8.41 10.96
CA GLY A 107 7.39 7.80 10.29
C GLY A 107 7.04 7.00 9.03
N TRP A 108 5.76 6.91 8.65
CA TRP A 108 5.31 6.20 7.45
C TRP A 108 4.55 7.11 6.48
N LYS A 109 4.79 6.89 5.19
CA LYS A 109 3.94 7.35 4.10
C LYS A 109 3.37 6.13 3.38
N PHE A 110 2.07 6.17 3.09
CA PHE A 110 1.39 5.15 2.31
C PHE A 110 0.95 5.74 0.98
N THR A 111 1.35 5.10 -0.12
CA THR A 111 1.09 5.59 -1.47
C THR A 111 0.36 4.52 -2.26
N ALA A 112 -0.79 4.90 -2.82
CA ALA A 112 -1.50 4.08 -3.79
C ALA A 112 -0.89 4.29 -5.16
N LEU A 113 -0.68 3.18 -5.88
CA LEU A 113 -0.14 3.13 -7.24
C LEU A 113 1.31 3.61 -7.28
N LYS A 114 2.17 2.86 -7.98
CA LYS A 114 3.54 3.31 -8.17
C LYS A 114 3.52 4.61 -9.00
N PRO A 115 4.05 5.74 -8.48
CA PRO A 115 4.13 6.97 -9.27
C PRO A 115 5.14 6.80 -10.39
N GLU A 116 4.95 7.58 -11.46
CA GLU A 116 5.96 7.71 -12.50
C GLU A 116 7.29 8.17 -11.89
N SER A 117 8.38 7.59 -12.37
CA SER A 117 9.73 7.93 -11.92
C SER A 117 10.43 8.63 -13.07
N ASP A 118 11.02 9.80 -12.81
CA ASP A 118 11.86 10.48 -13.80
C ASP A 118 13.11 9.62 -14.04
N ILE A 119 13.20 9.01 -15.22
CA ILE A 119 14.29 8.10 -15.56
C ILE A 119 15.66 8.77 -15.51
N HIS A 120 15.72 10.11 -15.66
CA HIS A 120 16.97 10.86 -15.51
C HIS A 120 17.48 10.93 -14.07
N GLN A 121 16.62 10.62 -13.09
CA GLN A 121 16.93 10.60 -11.67
C GLN A 121 17.05 9.18 -11.10
N VAL A 122 16.96 8.15 -11.95
CA VAL A 122 17.07 6.74 -11.54
C VAL A 122 18.50 6.24 -11.80
N GLY A 123 19.15 5.76 -10.74
CA GLY A 123 20.42 5.04 -10.82
C GLY A 123 20.25 3.57 -10.44
N ILE A 124 20.81 2.65 -11.24
CA ILE A 124 20.89 1.22 -10.89
C ILE A 124 22.33 0.94 -10.47
N ASN A 125 22.52 0.61 -9.19
CA ASN A 125 23.80 0.11 -8.69
C ASN A 125 23.76 -1.42 -8.69
N MET A 126 24.59 -2.02 -9.54
CA MET A 126 24.82 -3.45 -9.57
C MET A 126 26.04 -3.74 -8.68
N HIS A 127 25.83 -4.47 -7.59
CA HIS A 127 26.89 -4.96 -6.70
C HIS A 127 27.18 -6.44 -6.98
#